data_AF-A0A832MTC0-F1
#
_entry.id   AF-A0A832MTC0-F1
#
_cell.length_a   1.000
_cell.length_b   1.000
_cell.length_c   1.000
_cell.angle_alpha   90.00
_cell.angle_beta   90.00
_cell.angle_gamma   90.00
#
_symmetry.space_group_name_H-M   'P 1'
#
loop_
_entity.id
_entity.type
_entity.pdbx_description
1 polymer ?
#
loop_
_entity_poly.entity_id
_entity_poly.type
_entity_poly.pdbx_seq_one_letter_code
_entity_poly.pdbx_strand_id
1 'polypeptide(L)'
;MKKTLLFLFLCTSLTGIAQVTNEGEPVSWKLSTKDAITAITLPQVNIQKIKNEDVINDKDKTKPYRVGILQKVNYGLENAGTWTTLSNGDRIWRVLFQSKDAVHLSVVFDK
;
A
#
# COMPACT_ATOMS: atom_id res chain seq x y z
N MET A 1 5.54 50.25 -5.25
CA MET A 1 6.64 49.28 -5.31
C MET A 1 6.37 48.02 -4.48
N LYS A 2 6.27 48.08 -3.14
CA LYS A 2 5.99 46.88 -2.31
C LYS A 2 4.71 46.11 -2.67
N LYS A 3 3.59 46.82 -2.90
CA LYS A 3 2.31 46.18 -3.28
C LYS A 3 2.36 45.54 -4.68
N THR A 4 3.06 46.17 -5.61
CA THR A 4 3.29 45.68 -6.97
C THR A 4 4.16 44.42 -6.98
N LEU A 5 5.19 44.38 -6.13
CA LEU A 5 6.06 43.22 -5.97
C LEU A 5 5.32 42.02 -5.35
N LEU A 6 4.47 42.28 -4.35
CA LEU A 6 3.62 41.25 -3.73
C LEU A 6 2.62 40.66 -4.73
N PHE A 7 2.02 41.51 -5.56
CA PHE A 7 1.09 41.06 -6.60
C PHE A 7 1.79 40.20 -7.65
N LEU A 8 3.00 40.60 -8.09
CA LEU A 8 3.80 39.82 -9.02
C LEU A 8 4.17 38.44 -8.45
N PHE A 9 4.55 38.39 -7.18
CA PHE A 9 4.86 37.14 -6.47
C PHE A 9 3.64 36.21 -6.40
N LEU A 10 2.45 36.76 -6.13
CA LEU A 10 1.21 35.98 -6.06
C LEU A 10 0.76 35.46 -7.44
N CYS A 11 1.02 36.19 -8.53
CA CYS A 11 0.75 35.69 -9.87
C CYS A 11 1.66 34.52 -10.25
N THR A 12 2.94 34.54 -9.83
CA THR A 12 3.89 33.45 -10.12
C THR A 12 3.63 32.16 -9.35
N SER A 13 2.91 32.19 -8.23
CA SER A 13 2.56 30.97 -7.48
C SER A 13 1.41 30.18 -8.11
N LEU A 14 0.60 30.80 -8.97
CA LEU A 14 -0.54 30.14 -9.64
C LEU A 14 -0.12 29.26 -10.82
N THR A 15 1.12 29.39 -11.33
CA THR A 15 1.62 28.62 -12.47
C THR A 15 2.46 27.40 -12.09
N GLY A 16 2.59 27.10 -10.79
CA GLY A 16 3.38 25.97 -10.30
C GLY A 16 2.62 24.66 -10.42
N ILE A 17 2.87 23.88 -11.48
CA ILE A 17 2.43 22.48 -11.55
C ILE A 17 3.44 21.64 -10.76
N ALA A 18 3.21 21.54 -9.45
CA ALA A 18 4.03 20.73 -8.52
C ALA A 18 3.29 19.50 -8.00
N GLN A 19 2.04 19.27 -8.43
CA GLN A 19 1.28 18.11 -8.04
C GLN A 19 1.80 16.88 -8.78
N VAL A 20 2.29 15.89 -8.04
CA VAL A 20 2.70 14.61 -8.60
C VAL A 20 1.43 13.88 -9.07
N THR A 21 1.27 13.71 -10.37
CA THR A 21 0.29 12.79 -10.94
C THR A 21 0.94 11.41 -10.92
N ASN A 22 0.84 10.68 -9.80
CA ASN A 22 1.19 9.25 -9.73
C ASN A 22 0.19 8.40 -10.54
N GLU A 23 -0.11 8.84 -11.75
CA GLU A 23 -1.06 8.27 -12.69
C GLU A 23 -0.32 7.24 -13.54
N GLY A 24 -0.03 6.10 -12.92
CA GLY A 24 0.48 4.93 -13.61
C GLY A 24 -0.27 3.71 -13.11
N GLU A 25 -1.00 3.04 -14.00
CA GLU A 25 -1.51 1.71 -13.70
C GLU A 25 -0.37 0.69 -13.82
N PRO A 26 -0.31 -0.32 -12.94
CA PRO A 26 0.65 -1.40 -13.08
C PRO A 26 0.54 -2.06 -14.46
N VAL A 27 1.67 -2.23 -15.16
CA VAL A 27 1.73 -2.87 -16.49
C VAL A 27 1.06 -4.25 -16.48
N SER A 28 1.15 -4.96 -15.36
CA SER A 28 0.54 -6.26 -15.15
C SER A 28 -0.99 -6.28 -15.34
N TRP A 29 -1.68 -5.15 -15.15
CA TRP A 29 -3.15 -5.08 -15.27
C TRP A 29 -3.63 -5.18 -16.71
N LYS A 30 -2.78 -4.82 -17.68
CA LYS A 30 -3.08 -4.94 -19.12
C LYS A 30 -2.73 -6.31 -19.68
N LEU A 31 -2.04 -7.15 -18.90
CA LEU A 31 -1.63 -8.47 -19.35
C LEU A 31 -2.75 -9.49 -19.13
N SER A 32 -3.05 -10.26 -20.17
CA SER A 32 -3.95 -11.41 -20.07
C SER A 32 -3.30 -12.65 -19.46
N THR A 33 -2.12 -12.54 -18.84
CA THR A 33 -1.38 -13.70 -18.29
C THR A 33 -2.11 -14.30 -17.09
N LYS A 34 -2.84 -15.39 -17.35
CA LYS A 34 -3.66 -16.17 -16.40
C LYS A 34 -2.87 -17.15 -15.54
N ASP A 35 -1.54 -17.06 -15.48
CA ASP A 35 -0.75 -18.01 -14.70
C ASP A 35 -1.23 -17.96 -13.25
N ALA A 36 -1.68 -19.11 -12.75
CA ALA A 36 -2.14 -19.23 -11.38
C ALA A 36 -0.95 -19.03 -10.44
N ILE A 37 -0.99 -17.96 -9.65
CA ILE A 37 0.00 -17.71 -8.60
C ILE A 37 -0.48 -18.43 -7.35
N THR A 38 0.41 -19.19 -6.72
CA THR A 38 0.10 -19.83 -5.44
C THR A 38 0.00 -18.78 -4.36
N ALA A 39 -1.13 -18.75 -3.65
CA ALA A 39 -1.36 -17.81 -2.56
C ALA A 39 -0.49 -18.15 -1.34
N ILE A 40 0.23 -17.16 -0.82
CA ILE A 40 0.90 -17.23 0.47
C ILE A 40 -0.15 -16.93 1.54
N THR A 41 -0.48 -17.95 2.33
CA THR A 41 -1.42 -17.79 3.46
C THR A 41 -0.69 -17.16 4.64
N LEU A 42 -1.14 -15.98 5.04
CA LEU A 42 -0.61 -15.24 6.18
C LEU A 42 -1.04 -15.89 7.51
N PRO A 43 -0.23 -15.74 8.58
CA PRO A 43 -0.59 -16.21 9.91
C PRO A 43 -1.97 -15.72 10.36
N GLN A 44 -2.74 -16.62 10.97
CA GLN A 44 -4.04 -16.26 11.51
C GLN A 44 -3.90 -15.30 12.69
N VAL A 45 -4.78 -14.31 12.74
CA VAL A 45 -4.89 -13.38 13.85
C VAL A 45 -6.04 -13.79 14.75
N ASN A 46 -5.81 -13.85 16.06
CA ASN A 46 -6.90 -14.08 17.01
C ASN A 46 -7.75 -12.81 17.17
N ILE A 47 -8.72 -12.64 16.27
CA ILE A 47 -9.63 -11.48 16.24
C ILE A 47 -10.44 -11.37 17.53
N GLN A 48 -10.84 -12.49 18.13
CA GLN A 48 -11.65 -12.46 19.36
C GLN A 48 -10.86 -11.87 20.52
N LYS A 49 -9.59 -12.26 20.66
CA LYS A 49 -8.68 -11.68 21.66
C LYS A 49 -8.53 -10.16 21.45
N ILE A 50 -8.32 -9.74 20.21
CA ILE A 50 -8.13 -8.30 19.89
C ILE A 50 -9.38 -7.49 20.21
N LYS A 51 -10.57 -7.98 19.84
CA LYS A 51 -11.82 -7.30 20.18
C LYS A 51 -11.98 -7.12 21.69
N ASN A 52 -11.60 -8.12 22.48
CA ASN A 52 -11.65 -8.02 23.95
C ASN A 52 -10.65 -6.98 24.49
N GLU A 53 -9.45 -6.90 23.90
CA GLU A 53 -8.47 -5.86 24.24
C GLU A 53 -9.01 -4.46 23.91
N ASP A 54 -9.60 -4.30 22.73
CA ASP A 54 -10.14 -3.00 22.27
C ASP A 54 -11.33 -2.55 23.12
N VAL A 55 -12.23 -3.45 23.55
CA VAL A 55 -13.31 -3.13 24.52
C VAL A 55 -12.78 -2.52 25.82
N ILE A 56 -11.58 -2.91 26.26
CA ILE A 56 -10.94 -2.38 27.46
C ILE A 56 -10.23 -1.05 27.14
N ASN A 57 -9.43 -1.03 26.07
CA ASN A 57 -8.61 0.13 25.68
C ASN A 57 -9.46 1.32 25.23
N ASP A 58 -10.56 1.07 24.52
CA ASP A 58 -11.43 2.11 23.97
C ASP A 58 -12.17 2.90 25.06
N LYS A 59 -12.11 2.46 26.32
CA LYS A 59 -12.56 3.25 27.47
C LYS A 59 -11.67 4.46 27.71
N ASP A 60 -10.37 4.34 27.40
CA ASP A 60 -9.39 5.42 27.47
C ASP A 60 -9.41 6.22 26.16
N LYS A 61 -10.17 7.32 26.16
CA LYS A 61 -10.31 8.21 24.99
C LYS A 61 -9.08 9.09 24.72
N THR A 62 -8.01 8.96 25.50
CA THR A 62 -6.76 9.70 25.25
C THR A 62 -5.89 9.06 24.18
N LYS A 63 -6.20 7.81 23.80
CA LYS A 63 -5.44 7.03 22.82
C LYS A 63 -6.23 6.88 21.52
N PRO A 64 -5.54 6.79 20.37
CA PRO A 64 -6.20 6.49 19.11
C PRO A 64 -6.75 5.06 19.10
N TYR A 65 -7.85 4.85 18.37
CA TYR A 65 -8.40 3.53 18.12
C TYR A 65 -7.46 2.68 17.25
N ARG A 66 -7.45 1.38 17.50
CA ARG A 66 -6.72 0.41 16.67
C ARG A 66 -7.43 0.26 15.33
N VAL A 67 -6.73 0.54 14.23
CA VAL A 67 -7.29 0.46 12.86
C VAL A 67 -6.78 -0.74 12.06
N GLY A 68 -5.82 -1.48 12.60
CA GLY A 68 -5.23 -2.64 11.92
C GLY A 68 -4.20 -3.35 12.78
N ILE A 69 -3.79 -4.53 12.33
CA ILE A 69 -2.79 -5.37 12.98
C ILE A 69 -1.60 -5.52 12.06
N LEU A 70 -0.43 -5.10 12.54
CA LEU A 70 0.80 -5.24 11.80
C LEU A 70 1.35 -6.65 11.99
N GLN A 71 1.51 -7.37 10.89
CA GLN A 71 2.21 -8.65 10.84
C GLN A 71 3.55 -8.44 10.14
N LYS A 72 4.64 -8.75 10.82
CA LYS A 72 5.97 -8.74 10.20
C LYS A 72 6.15 -10.03 9.42
N VAL A 73 6.53 -9.90 8.15
CA VAL A 73 6.79 -11.01 7.23
C VAL A 73 8.09 -10.75 6.49
N ASN A 74 8.67 -11.79 5.88
CA ASN A 74 9.89 -11.69 5.08
C ASN A 74 9.65 -12.33 3.71
N TYR A 75 9.00 -11.58 2.82
CA TYR A 75 8.72 -11.99 1.46
C TYR A 75 9.18 -10.90 0.51
N GLY A 76 10.06 -11.27 -0.41
CA GLY A 76 10.66 -10.37 -1.37
C GLY A 76 10.96 -11.06 -2.69
N LEU A 77 11.71 -10.36 -3.54
CA LEU A 77 11.98 -10.75 -4.91
C LEU A 77 12.74 -12.09 -5.06
N GLU A 78 13.47 -12.48 -4.02
CA GLU A 78 14.35 -13.66 -4.01
C GLU A 78 13.68 -14.92 -3.43
N ASN A 79 12.70 -14.75 -2.54
CA ASN A 79 12.15 -15.86 -1.75
C ASN A 79 10.63 -16.03 -1.86
N ALA A 80 9.96 -15.16 -2.62
CA ALA A 80 8.52 -15.18 -2.78
C ALA A 80 8.09 -14.75 -4.19
N GLY A 81 6.82 -15.02 -4.50
CA GLY A 81 6.20 -14.63 -5.76
C GLY A 81 6.70 -15.40 -6.97
N THR A 82 6.35 -14.91 -8.15
CA THR A 82 6.65 -15.53 -9.43
C THR A 82 7.12 -14.46 -10.40
N TRP A 83 8.27 -14.70 -11.00
CA TRP A 83 8.80 -13.90 -12.09
C TRP A 83 8.26 -14.40 -13.43
N THR A 84 7.73 -13.48 -14.23
CA THR A 84 7.30 -13.73 -15.60
C THR A 84 8.10 -12.83 -16.54
N THR A 85 8.86 -13.44 -17.45
CA THR A 85 9.57 -12.70 -18.51
C THR A 85 8.62 -12.47 -19.68
N LEU A 86 8.51 -11.24 -20.13
CA LEU A 86 7.67 -10.81 -21.25
C LEU A 86 8.40 -11.02 -22.58
N SER A 87 7.65 -10.95 -23.69
CA SER A 87 8.20 -11.14 -25.04
C SER A 87 9.24 -10.08 -25.43
N ASN A 88 9.17 -8.89 -24.84
CA ASN A 88 10.15 -7.81 -25.04
C ASN A 88 11.39 -7.93 -24.12
N GLY A 89 11.49 -8.97 -23.29
CA GLY A 89 12.60 -9.20 -22.35
C GLY A 89 12.40 -8.59 -20.97
N ASP A 90 11.37 -7.76 -20.76
CA ASP A 90 11.05 -7.23 -19.43
C ASP A 90 10.59 -8.33 -18.48
N ARG A 91 10.60 -8.05 -17.18
CA ARG A 91 10.14 -9.00 -16.16
C ARG A 91 9.10 -8.38 -15.25
N ILE A 92 8.10 -9.18 -14.92
CA ILE A 92 7.09 -8.83 -13.94
C ILE A 92 7.17 -9.83 -12.79
N TRP A 93 7.29 -9.30 -11.59
CA TRP A 93 7.16 -10.06 -10.37
C TRP A 93 5.74 -9.93 -9.82
N ARG A 94 5.11 -11.04 -9.50
CA ARG A 94 3.77 -11.07 -8.90
C ARG A 94 3.78 -11.96 -7.66
N VAL A 95 3.16 -11.49 -6.58
CA VAL A 95 2.97 -12.25 -5.35
C VAL A 95 1.52 -12.12 -4.91
N LEU A 96 0.95 -13.20 -4.39
CA LEU A 96 -0.42 -13.24 -3.89
C LEU A 96 -0.41 -13.56 -2.40
N PHE A 97 -0.98 -12.68 -1.59
CA PHE A 97 -1.18 -12.90 -0.17
C PHE A 97 -2.65 -13.16 0.14
N GLN A 98 -2.90 -14.11 1.04
CA GLN A 98 -4.23 -14.41 1.54
C GLN A 98 -4.22 -14.38 3.06
N SER A 99 -5.13 -13.61 3.65
CA SER A 99 -5.35 -13.61 5.10
C SER A 99 -6.80 -13.95 5.36
N LYS A 100 -7.03 -15.03 6.11
CA LYS A 100 -8.38 -15.48 6.44
C LYS A 100 -9.05 -14.45 7.36
N ASP A 101 -10.33 -14.16 7.09
CA ASP A 101 -11.18 -13.26 7.87
C ASP A 101 -10.75 -11.78 7.88
N ALA A 102 -9.72 -11.42 7.10
CA ALA A 102 -9.30 -10.03 6.95
C ALA A 102 -10.29 -9.25 6.08
N VAL A 103 -10.83 -8.15 6.61
CA VAL A 103 -11.70 -7.22 5.87
C VAL A 103 -10.90 -6.33 4.93
N HIS A 104 -9.65 -6.03 5.29
CA HIS A 104 -8.74 -5.21 4.53
C HIS A 104 -7.29 -5.67 4.74
N LEU A 105 -6.48 -5.59 3.70
CA LEU A 105 -5.05 -5.86 3.74
C LEU A 105 -4.29 -4.65 3.20
N SER A 106 -3.31 -4.19 3.96
CA SER A 106 -2.32 -3.21 3.52
C SER A 106 -0.95 -3.85 3.58
N VAL A 107 -0.13 -3.56 2.57
CA VAL A 107 1.25 -4.06 2.47
C VAL A 107 2.17 -2.86 2.58
N VAL A 108 3.17 -2.96 3.45
CA VAL A 108 4.21 -1.96 3.62
C VAL A 108 5.51 -2.61 3.22
N PHE A 109 6.18 -2.06 2.21
CA PHE A 109 7.50 -2.50 1.78
C PHE A 109 8.57 -1.89 2.68
N ASP A 110 9.56 -2.70 3.04
CA ASP A 110 10.81 -2.19 3.57
C ASP A 110 11.66 -1.60 2.43
N LYS A 111 12.66 -0.81 2.82
CA LYS A 111 13.57 -0.13 1.89
C LYS A 111 14.82 -0.97 1.63
#